data_AF-A0A392QKQ8-F1
#
_entry.id   AF-A0A392QKQ8-F1
#
_cell.length_a   1.000
_cell.length_b   1.000
_cell.length_c   1.000
_cell.angle_alpha   90.00
_cell.angle_beta   90.00
_cell.angle_gamma   90.00
#
_symmetry.space_group_name_H-M   'P 1'
#
loop_
_entity.id
_entity.type
_entity.pdbx_description
1 polymer ?
#
loop_
_entity_poly.entity_id
_entity_poly.type
_entity_poly.pdbx_seq_one_letter_code
_entity_poly.pdbx_strand_id
1 'polypeptide(L)'
;VESDIRDLKQNNMTITEFYSAMTNLWDQVVLMESSELKVVKAYTNHREEQHLVQLLMALGDDFEGFRGVIFHRIPIPSVDSMVAELLAEETRLKS
;
A
#
# COMPACT_ATOMS: atom_id res chain seq x y z
N VAL A 1 -8.16 -12.93 -5.76
CA VAL A 1 -7.14 -11.85 -5.78
C VAL A 1 -7.76 -10.50 -5.49
N GLU A 2 -8.59 -9.93 -6.36
CA GLU A 2 -9.24 -8.61 -6.14
C GLU A 2 -10.11 -8.54 -4.87
N SER A 3 -10.87 -9.61 -4.57
CA SER A 3 -11.59 -9.75 -3.29
C SER A 3 -10.63 -9.76 -2.10
N ASP A 4 -9.55 -10.52 -2.23
CA ASP A 4 -8.60 -10.77 -1.15
C ASP A 4 -7.83 -9.50 -0.80
N ILE A 5 -7.53 -8.63 -1.80
CA ILE A 5 -6.95 -7.30 -1.59
C ILE A 5 -7.87 -6.41 -0.78
N ARG A 6 -9.19 -6.46 -1.03
CA ARG A 6 -10.18 -5.62 -0.32
C ARG A 6 -10.39 -6.08 1.12
N ASP A 7 -10.30 -7.39 1.33
CA ASP A 7 -10.53 -8.02 2.63
C ASP A 7 -9.27 -8.02 3.51
N LEU A 8 -8.08 -7.86 2.92
CA LEU A 8 -6.83 -7.78 3.67
C LEU A 8 -6.80 -6.50 4.52
N LYS A 9 -6.54 -6.67 5.82
CA LYS A 9 -6.41 -5.62 6.82
C LYS A 9 -5.16 -5.87 7.66
N GLN A 10 -4.44 -4.81 8.01
CA GLN A 10 -3.21 -4.88 8.81
C GLN A 10 -3.48 -5.56 10.16
N ASN A 11 -4.55 -5.18 10.87
CA ASN A 11 -4.95 -5.79 12.14
C ASN A 11 -3.74 -5.94 13.09
N ASN A 12 -3.46 -7.17 13.55
CA ASN A 12 -2.36 -7.49 14.46
C ASN A 12 -1.04 -7.81 13.74
N MET A 13 -0.98 -7.69 12.41
CA MET A 13 0.26 -7.88 11.67
C MET A 13 1.19 -6.68 11.88
N THR A 14 2.49 -6.95 11.90
CA THR A 14 3.49 -5.90 11.75
C THR A 14 3.38 -5.24 10.37
N ILE A 15 3.89 -4.01 10.22
CA ILE A 15 3.89 -3.33 8.92
C ILE A 15 4.63 -4.16 7.86
N THR A 16 5.73 -4.84 8.23
CA THR A 16 6.48 -5.71 7.32
C THR A 16 5.67 -6.92 6.85
N GLU A 17 4.97 -7.61 7.76
CA GLU A 17 4.13 -8.77 7.43
C GLU A 17 2.96 -8.34 6.55
N PHE A 18 2.29 -7.25 6.93
CA PHE A 18 1.18 -6.70 6.18
C PHE A 18 1.60 -6.26 4.78
N TYR A 19 2.71 -5.52 4.64
CA TYR A 19 3.23 -5.09 3.34
C TYR A 19 3.58 -6.30 2.46
N SER A 20 4.23 -7.32 3.05
CA SER A 20 4.56 -8.55 2.33
C SER A 20 3.31 -9.27 1.81
N ALA A 21 2.23 -9.31 2.60
CA ALA A 21 0.95 -9.88 2.18
C ALA A 21 0.30 -9.08 1.04
N MET A 22 0.31 -7.75 1.11
CA MET A 22 -0.20 -6.87 0.05
C MET A 22 0.58 -7.04 -1.26
N THR A 23 1.92 -7.01 -1.21
CA THR A 23 2.78 -7.18 -2.38
C THR A 23 2.56 -8.52 -3.06
N ASN A 24 2.41 -9.61 -2.29
CA ASN A 24 2.09 -10.93 -2.85
C ASN A 24 0.76 -10.94 -3.63
N LEU A 25 -0.24 -10.16 -3.21
CA LEU A 25 -1.51 -10.06 -3.92
C LEU A 25 -1.40 -9.15 -5.16
N TRP A 26 -0.70 -8.02 -5.06
CA TRP A 26 -0.43 -7.14 -6.19
C TRP A 26 0.37 -7.83 -7.29
N ASP A 27 1.38 -8.62 -6.92
CA ASP A 27 2.17 -9.39 -7.87
C ASP A 27 1.29 -10.40 -8.64
N GLN A 28 0.30 -11.01 -7.98
CA GLN A 28 -0.67 -11.88 -8.67
C GLN A 28 -1.52 -11.10 -9.68
N VAL A 29 -1.95 -9.88 -9.35
CA VAL A 29 -2.66 -9.01 -10.31
C VAL A 29 -1.75 -8.70 -11.50
N VAL A 30 -0.51 -8.28 -11.24
CA VAL A 30 0.47 -7.97 -12.30
C VAL A 30 0.74 -9.20 -13.17
N LEU A 31 0.78 -10.41 -12.62
CA LEU A 31 0.95 -11.65 -13.40
C LEU A 31 -0.23 -11.90 -14.35
N MET A 32 -1.45 -11.50 -13.98
CA MET A 32 -2.66 -11.67 -14.80
C MET A 32 -2.86 -10.56 -15.84
N GLU A 33 -2.17 -9.43 -15.72
CA GLU A 33 -2.25 -8.32 -16.66
C GLU A 33 -1.61 -8.62 -18.02
N SER A 34 -2.25 -8.13 -19.10
CA SER A 34 -1.69 -8.17 -20.45
C SER A 34 -0.38 -7.37 -20.54
N SER A 35 0.58 -7.86 -21.32
CA SER A 35 1.87 -7.21 -21.58
C SER A 35 1.75 -5.78 -22.11
N GLU A 36 0.71 -5.51 -22.88
CA GLU A 36 0.41 -4.23 -23.52
C GLU A 36 0.10 -3.15 -22.49
N LEU A 37 -0.60 -3.50 -21.41
CA LEU A 37 -0.92 -2.56 -20.32
C LEU A 37 0.31 -2.22 -19.48
N LYS A 38 1.23 -3.18 -19.30
CA LYS A 38 2.44 -3.00 -18.47
C LYS A 38 3.40 -1.95 -19.01
N VAL A 39 3.34 -1.65 -20.31
CA VAL A 39 4.18 -0.62 -20.95
C VAL A 39 3.50 0.74 -21.05
N VAL A 40 2.19 0.83 -20.76
CA VAL A 40 1.45 2.08 -20.79
C VAL A 40 1.69 2.84 -19.48
N LYS A 41 2.52 3.89 -19.53
CA LYS A 41 2.92 4.68 -18.36
C LYS A 41 1.73 5.22 -17.54
N ALA A 42 0.67 5.68 -18.20
CA ALA A 42 -0.51 6.18 -17.51
C ALA A 42 -1.22 5.07 -16.70
N TYR A 43 -1.25 3.85 -17.24
CA TYR A 43 -1.79 2.69 -16.56
C TYR A 43 -0.92 2.28 -15.36
N THR A 44 0.40 2.19 -15.55
CA THR A 44 1.31 1.84 -14.45
C THR A 44 1.27 2.86 -13.33
N ASN A 45 1.21 4.16 -13.65
CA ASN A 45 1.07 5.21 -12.65
C ASN A 45 -0.24 5.08 -11.88
N HIS A 46 -1.36 4.88 -12.60
CA HIS A 46 -2.65 4.68 -11.96
C HIS A 46 -2.66 3.46 -11.04
N ARG A 47 -2.02 2.36 -11.45
CA ARG A 47 -1.89 1.15 -10.63
C ARG A 47 -1.09 1.40 -9.35
N GLU A 48 0.03 2.11 -9.43
CA GLU A 48 0.82 2.51 -8.24
C GLU A 48 0.01 3.40 -7.28
N GLU A 49 -0.77 4.34 -7.81
CA GLU A 49 -1.68 5.16 -7.00
C GLU A 49 -2.77 4.29 -6.34
N GLN A 50 -3.31 3.29 -7.03
CA GLN A 50 -4.25 2.34 -6.45
C GLN A 50 -3.62 1.50 -5.33
N HIS A 51 -2.39 1.02 -5.51
CA HIS A 51 -1.66 0.29 -4.47
C HIS A 51 -1.49 1.14 -3.21
N LEU A 52 -1.15 2.42 -3.37
CA LEU A 52 -1.06 3.33 -2.23
C LEU A 52 -2.40 3.47 -1.50
N VAL A 53 -3.50 3.71 -2.22
CA VAL A 53 -4.83 3.84 -1.61
C VAL A 53 -5.23 2.55 -0.88
N GLN A 54 -5.01 1.39 -1.50
CA GLN A 54 -5.31 0.09 -0.89
C GLN A 54 -4.51 -0.14 0.38
N LEU A 55 -3.21 0.15 0.37
CA LEU A 55 -2.34 0.06 1.55
C LEU A 55 -2.90 0.90 2.70
N LEU A 56 -3.19 2.18 2.45
CA LEU A 56 -3.67 3.12 3.47
C LEU A 56 -5.05 2.73 4.01
N MET A 57 -5.97 2.28 3.15
CA MET A 57 -7.31 1.87 3.56
C MET A 57 -7.35 0.56 4.37
N ALA A 58 -6.27 -0.22 4.31
CA ALA A 58 -6.15 -1.48 5.02
C ALA A 58 -5.34 -1.36 6.33
N LEU A 59 -4.69 -0.21 6.60
CA LEU A 59 -4.04 0.06 7.88
C LEU A 59 -5.04 0.08 9.05
N GLY A 60 -4.59 -0.38 10.22
CA GLY A 60 -5.33 -0.29 11.46
C GLY A 60 -5.45 1.14 11.99
N ASP A 61 -6.29 1.31 13.01
CA ASP A 61 -6.66 2.63 13.53
C ASP A 61 -5.50 3.34 14.23
N ASP A 62 -4.50 2.59 14.71
CA ASP A 62 -3.25 3.14 15.27
C ASP A 62 -2.50 4.06 14.28
N PHE A 63 -2.77 3.92 12.97
CA PHE A 63 -2.17 4.72 11.90
C PHE A 63 -3.12 5.79 11.34
N GLU A 64 -4.26 6.11 11.99
CA GLU A 64 -5.15 7.19 11.55
C GLU A 64 -4.45 8.54 11.40
N GLY A 65 -3.62 8.91 12.37
CA GLY A 65 -2.83 10.14 12.33
C GLY A 65 -1.89 10.17 11.13
N PHE A 66 -1.31 9.02 10.78
CA PHE A 66 -0.45 8.86 9.61
C PHE A 66 -1.23 9.04 8.29
N ARG A 67 -2.41 8.39 8.18
CA ARG A 67 -3.30 8.52 7.00
C ARG A 67 -3.66 9.97 6.69
N GLY A 68 -3.98 10.76 7.71
CA GLY A 68 -4.34 12.18 7.56
C GLY A 68 -3.21 13.05 6.99
N VAL A 69 -1.96 12.76 7.33
CA VAL A 69 -0.80 13.53 6.86
C VAL A 69 -0.52 13.31 5.37
N ILE A 70 -0.80 12.11 4.86
CA ILE A 70 -0.46 11.71 3.49
C ILE A 70 -1.32 12.43 2.46
N PHE A 71 -2.62 12.59 2.73
CA PHE A 71 -3.54 13.27 1.80
C PHE A 71 -3.15 14.72 1.50
N HIS A 72 -2.34 15.34 2.34
CA HIS A 72 -1.87 16.72 2.17
C HIS A 72 -0.54 16.82 1.42
N ARG A 73 0.09 15.69 1.05
CA ARG A 73 1.41 15.69 0.38
C ARG A 73 1.27 15.79 -1.13
N ILE A 74 1.93 16.79 -1.70
CA ILE A 74 2.07 16.97 -3.15
C ILE A 74 3.57 17.12 -3.45
N PRO A 75 4.17 16.23 -4.28
CA PRO A 75 3.54 15.10 -4.98
C PRO A 75 3.16 13.95 -4.02
N ILE A 76 2.27 13.07 -4.50
CA ILE A 76 1.90 11.83 -3.81
C ILE A 76 3.16 10.96 -3.66
N PRO A 77 3.48 10.45 -2.46
CA PRO A 77 4.65 9.61 -2.25
C PRO A 77 4.51 8.23 -2.90
N SER A 78 5.64 7.57 -3.18
CA SER A 78 5.62 6.17 -3.63
C SER A 78 5.24 5.22 -2.48
N VAL A 79 4.80 4.02 -2.84
CA VAL A 79 4.50 2.93 -1.88
C VAL A 79 5.72 2.65 -0.99
N ASP A 80 6.91 2.50 -1.56
CA ASP A 80 8.14 2.23 -0.78
C ASP A 80 8.48 3.34 0.22
N SER A 81 8.33 4.61 -0.19
CA SER A 81 8.55 5.75 0.71
C SER A 81 7.56 5.72 1.87
N MET A 82 6.30 5.37 1.58
CA MET A 82 5.25 5.27 2.60
C MET A 82 5.49 4.13 3.57
N VAL A 83 5.93 2.97 3.08
CA VAL A 83 6.27 1.82 3.92
C VAL A 83 7.44 2.15 4.85
N ALA A 84 8.47 2.84 4.36
CA ALA A 84 9.58 3.28 5.21
C ALA A 84 9.12 4.17 6.36
N GLU A 85 8.21 5.10 6.09
CA GLU A 85 7.64 5.97 7.12
C GLU A 85 6.69 5.22 8.07
N LEU A 86 5.89 4.27 7.57
CA LEU A 86 5.05 3.40 8.40
C LEU A 86 5.88 2.55 9.37
N LEU A 87 7.04 2.04 8.93
CA LEU A 87 7.95 1.28 9.78
C LEU A 87 8.54 2.15 10.92
N ALA A 88 8.89 3.41 10.60
CA ALA A 88 9.33 4.36 11.61
C ALA A 88 8.21 4.67 12.62
N GLU A 89 6.99 4.85 12.13
CA GLU A 89 5.82 5.11 12.98
C GLU A 89 5.46 3.90 13.86
N GLU A 90 5.50 2.69 13.30
CA GLU A 90 5.29 1.45 14.07
C GLU A 90 6.33 1.32 15.20
N THR A 91 7.59 1.66 14.93
CA THR A 91 8.66 1.66 15.95
C THR A 91 8.37 2.69 17.05
N ARG A 92 7.89 3.88 16.66
CA ARG A 92 7.51 4.97 17.60
C ARG A 92 6.34 4.58 18.49
N LEU A 93 5.33 3.87 17.95
CA LEU A 93 4.14 3.44 18.69
C LEU A 93 4.42 2.30 19.67
N LYS A 94 5.44 1.47 19.37
CA LYS A 94 5.87 0.34 20.23
C LYS A 94 6.91 0.73 21.29
N SER A 95 7.43 1.95 21.24
CA SER A 95 8.42 2.49 22.21
C SER A 95 7.73 3.18 23.38
#